data_AF-A0A952GEU3-F1
#
_entry.id   AF-A0A952GEU3-F1
#
_cell.length_a   1.000
_cell.length_b   1.000
_cell.length_c   1.000
_cell.angle_alpha   90.00
_cell.angle_beta   90.00
_cell.angle_gamma   90.00
#
_symmetry.space_group_name_H-M   'P 1'
#
loop_
_entity.id
_entity.type
_entity.pdbx_description
1 polymer ?
#
loop_
_entity_poly.entity_id
_entity_poly.type
_entity_poly.pdbx_seq_one_letter_code
_entity_poly.pdbx_strand_id
1 'polypeptide(L)'
;EADATAVPAGHALAVDRVEFSRRVADAIAAHPGITVVREEVTTLAEDADHITVLATGPLTSPALAGELQRLTGSDQLAFYDSIAPIVDASTIDMEKVYFAARWDKGTADYINCPFTKEEYEAFLEALLAAEKVASKDWEKPQYFEACLPIDELARRGRDTLRFGPMKPAGLTNPKTGRWPYACVQLRQENLRADSYNLVGFQNHMKYGDQAKVLRMIPGLENAKFLRYGQIHRNTYINSPAVLNDTLQLKAHPSILIAGQLSGVEGYTESIAGGLLAGRFAAMLARGEQPATPPRQTAHGSLLHYITRSEAKGFQPANITFDLLPPLEEELRKKIRDKKERHRIQCERALGAWAEWLAAEKSLLPA
;
A
#
# COMPACT_ATOMS: atom_id res chain seq x y z
N GLU A 1 3.89 16.58 7.44
CA GLU A 1 5.13 15.78 7.45
C GLU A 1 5.54 15.17 6.10
N ALA A 2 4.64 14.55 5.33
CA ALA A 2 5.03 13.90 4.07
C ALA A 2 5.68 14.86 3.06
N ASP A 3 5.04 16.00 2.76
CA ASP A 3 5.61 16.99 1.84
C ASP A 3 6.95 17.57 2.33
N ALA A 4 7.09 17.76 3.64
CA ALA A 4 8.30 18.29 4.27
C ALA A 4 9.49 17.30 4.21
N THR A 5 9.22 16.04 3.90
CA THR A 5 10.22 14.96 3.82
C THR A 5 10.25 14.33 2.44
N ALA A 6 9.68 15.00 1.44
CA ALA A 6 9.56 14.48 0.10
C ALA A 6 10.95 14.20 -0.50
N VAL A 7 11.08 13.03 -1.13
CA VAL A 7 12.23 12.64 -1.94
C VAL A 7 11.83 12.51 -3.41
N PRO A 8 12.75 12.70 -4.36
CA PRO A 8 12.43 12.56 -5.78
C PRO A 8 11.86 11.17 -6.10
N ALA A 9 10.69 11.11 -6.76
CA ALA A 9 10.00 9.87 -7.12
C ALA A 9 9.09 9.97 -8.37
N GLY A 10 9.42 10.86 -9.30
CA GLY A 10 8.67 11.08 -10.54
C GLY A 10 7.29 11.68 -10.27
N HIS A 11 6.23 10.92 -10.56
CA HIS A 11 4.83 11.35 -10.32
C HIS A 11 4.27 10.94 -8.95
N ALA A 12 5.02 10.19 -8.15
CA ALA A 12 4.60 9.74 -6.83
C ALA A 12 5.14 10.68 -5.74
N LEU A 13 4.42 10.76 -4.62
CA LEU A 13 4.98 11.30 -3.38
C LEU A 13 5.71 10.18 -2.64
N ALA A 14 7.04 10.24 -2.60
CA ALA A 14 7.87 9.41 -1.75
C ALA A 14 8.48 10.28 -0.65
N VAL A 15 8.85 9.66 0.48
CA VAL A 15 9.39 10.37 1.63
C VAL A 15 10.67 9.72 2.14
N ASP A 16 11.52 10.51 2.77
CA ASP A 16 12.59 9.98 3.62
C ASP A 16 11.95 9.32 4.83
N ARG A 17 12.06 7.99 4.92
CA ARG A 17 11.33 7.23 5.95
C ARG A 17 11.80 7.54 7.37
N VAL A 18 13.09 7.78 7.54
CA VAL A 18 13.66 8.03 8.88
C VAL A 18 13.22 9.41 9.34
N GLU A 19 13.35 10.42 8.47
CA GLU A 19 12.96 11.77 8.83
C GLU A 19 11.43 11.92 8.96
N PHE A 20 10.65 11.29 8.08
CA PHE A 20 9.19 11.27 8.17
C PHE A 20 8.71 10.67 9.49
N SER A 21 9.22 9.48 9.85
CA SER A 21 8.81 8.79 11.07
C SER A 21 9.22 9.56 12.32
N ARG A 22 10.43 10.14 12.34
CA ARG A 22 10.89 11.00 13.44
C ARG A 22 9.97 12.20 13.64
N ARG A 23 9.65 12.93 12.57
CA ARG A 23 8.78 14.12 12.65
C ARG A 23 7.37 13.80 13.13
N VAL A 24 6.80 12.69 12.66
CA VAL A 24 5.48 12.24 13.14
C VAL A 24 5.54 11.88 14.62
N ALA A 25 6.58 11.16 15.06
CA ALA A 25 6.76 10.80 16.46
C ALA A 25 6.93 12.04 17.36
N ASP A 26 7.72 13.02 16.92
CA ASP A 26 7.95 14.27 17.65
C ASP A 26 6.66 15.10 17.76
N ALA A 27 5.87 15.19 16.67
CA ALA A 27 4.60 15.90 16.68
C ALA A 27 3.58 15.26 17.65
N ILE A 28 3.53 13.93 17.70
CA ILE A 28 2.66 13.19 18.64
C ILE A 28 3.15 13.40 20.08
N ALA A 29 4.44 13.26 20.33
CA ALA A 29 5.01 13.38 21.67
C ALA A 29 4.92 14.81 22.25
N ALA A 30 4.92 15.84 21.40
CA ALA A 30 4.80 17.22 21.81
C ALA A 30 3.34 17.69 22.05
N HIS A 31 2.34 16.90 21.66
CA HIS A 31 0.94 17.33 21.73
C HIS A 31 0.38 17.21 23.16
N PRO A 32 -0.13 18.29 23.78
CA PRO A 32 -0.54 18.28 25.19
C PRO A 32 -1.74 17.37 25.49
N GLY A 33 -2.59 17.11 24.50
CA GLY A 33 -3.71 16.18 24.59
C GLY A 33 -3.36 14.71 24.35
N ILE A 34 -2.08 14.36 24.14
CA ILE A 34 -1.65 12.99 23.85
C ILE A 34 -0.69 12.53 24.94
N THR A 35 -1.00 11.38 25.56
CA THR A 35 -0.07 10.67 26.44
C THR A 35 0.43 9.42 25.72
N VAL A 36 1.76 9.26 25.62
CA VAL A 36 2.37 8.10 24.97
C VAL A 36 2.77 7.07 26.02
N VAL A 37 2.14 5.90 25.97
CA VAL A 37 2.48 4.74 26.81
C VAL A 37 3.20 3.69 25.95
N ARG A 38 4.32 3.17 26.45
CA ARG A 38 5.18 2.21 25.72
C ARG A 38 5.02 0.82 26.31
N GLU A 39 3.90 0.17 25.98
CA GLU A 39 3.56 -1.16 26.44
C GLU A 39 2.83 -1.96 25.35
N GLU A 40 2.81 -3.28 25.50
CA GLU A 40 1.96 -4.14 24.67
C GLU A 40 0.54 -4.14 25.26
N VAL A 41 -0.45 -3.78 24.44
CA VAL A 41 -1.87 -3.94 24.79
C VAL A 41 -2.32 -5.34 24.40
N THR A 42 -2.73 -6.14 25.37
CA THR A 42 -3.15 -7.54 25.17
C THR A 42 -4.65 -7.77 25.31
N THR A 43 -5.38 -6.82 25.90
CA THR A 43 -6.83 -6.89 26.16
C THR A 43 -7.48 -5.53 25.93
N LEU A 44 -8.75 -5.51 25.54
CA LEU A 44 -9.48 -4.26 25.29
C LEU A 44 -10.61 -4.09 26.31
N ALA A 45 -10.80 -2.85 26.77
CA ALA A 45 -11.97 -2.50 27.57
C ALA A 45 -13.23 -2.55 26.69
N GLU A 46 -14.29 -3.17 27.21
CA GLU A 46 -15.57 -3.33 26.50
C GLU A 46 -16.67 -2.40 27.05
N ASP A 47 -16.35 -1.59 28.05
CA ASP A 47 -17.30 -0.64 28.62
C ASP A 47 -17.50 0.57 27.69
N ALA A 48 -18.61 1.29 27.92
CA ALA A 48 -19.01 2.43 27.10
C ALA A 48 -18.24 3.73 27.44
N ASP A 49 -17.54 3.76 28.57
CA ASP A 49 -16.83 4.94 29.06
C ASP A 49 -15.45 5.07 28.38
N HIS A 50 -14.92 3.98 27.81
CA HIS A 50 -13.64 3.95 27.10
C HIS A 50 -13.82 3.75 25.60
N ILE A 51 -13.61 4.82 24.82
CA ILE A 51 -13.56 4.73 23.37
C ILE A 51 -12.16 4.36 22.93
N THR A 52 -12.04 3.24 22.21
CA THR A 52 -10.76 2.68 21.77
C THR A 52 -10.67 2.69 20.25
N VAL A 53 -9.54 3.16 19.70
CA VAL A 53 -9.23 3.00 18.28
C VAL A 53 -8.06 2.02 18.14
N LEU A 54 -8.30 0.88 17.49
CA LEU A 54 -7.30 -0.13 17.22
C LEU A 54 -6.66 0.08 15.85
N ALA A 55 -5.35 0.33 15.81
CA ALA A 55 -4.60 0.62 14.59
C ALA A 55 -3.21 -0.05 14.57
N THR A 56 -3.13 -1.31 15.02
CA THR A 56 -1.87 -2.06 15.20
C THR A 56 -1.25 -2.60 13.92
N GLY A 57 -1.95 -2.47 12.79
CA GLY A 57 -1.43 -2.78 11.47
C GLY A 57 -1.21 -4.29 11.22
N PRO A 58 -0.40 -4.65 10.20
CA PRO A 58 -0.30 -6.02 9.71
C PRO A 58 0.26 -7.02 10.72
N LEU A 59 1.16 -6.56 11.58
CA LEU A 59 1.91 -7.37 12.54
C LEU A 59 1.32 -7.25 13.95
N THR A 60 -0.01 -7.21 14.03
CA THR A 60 -0.73 -7.25 15.32
C THR A 60 -0.23 -8.43 16.16
N SER A 61 0.04 -8.19 17.44
CA SER A 61 0.67 -9.20 18.30
C SER A 61 -0.22 -10.43 18.49
N PRO A 62 0.35 -11.63 18.76
CA PRO A 62 -0.45 -12.83 18.95
C PRO A 62 -1.50 -12.71 20.05
N ALA A 63 -1.18 -12.01 21.15
CA ALA A 63 -2.10 -11.80 22.27
C ALA A 63 -3.31 -10.96 21.83
N LEU A 64 -3.05 -9.82 21.18
CA LEU A 64 -4.11 -8.93 20.71
C LEU A 64 -4.91 -9.52 19.54
N ALA A 65 -4.27 -10.34 18.70
CA ALA A 65 -4.97 -11.10 17.67
C ALA A 65 -5.96 -12.12 18.27
N GLY A 66 -5.56 -12.80 19.36
CA GLY A 66 -6.45 -13.68 20.11
C GLY A 66 -7.63 -12.92 20.74
N GLU A 67 -7.38 -11.72 21.26
CA GLU A 67 -8.42 -10.85 21.78
C GLU A 67 -9.40 -10.40 20.69
N LEU A 68 -8.89 -10.02 19.51
CA LEU A 68 -9.73 -9.70 18.35
C LEU A 68 -10.58 -10.89 17.91
N GLN A 69 -10.02 -12.10 17.90
CA GLN A 69 -10.77 -13.30 17.57
C GLN A 69 -11.90 -13.53 18.58
N ARG A 70 -11.65 -13.30 19.88
CA ARG A 70 -12.68 -13.38 20.92
C ARG A 70 -13.80 -12.37 20.70
N LEU A 71 -13.46 -11.10 20.45
CA LEU A 71 -14.43 -10.01 20.26
C LEU A 71 -15.23 -10.13 18.96
N THR A 72 -14.62 -10.67 17.90
CA THR A 72 -15.24 -10.74 16.57
C THR A 72 -15.93 -12.08 16.28
N GLY A 73 -15.57 -13.14 17.01
CA GLY A 73 -16.03 -14.50 16.73
C GLY A 73 -15.58 -15.04 15.36
N SER A 74 -14.57 -14.43 14.73
CA SER A 74 -14.13 -14.75 13.36
C SER A 74 -12.75 -15.40 13.35
N ASP A 75 -12.64 -16.55 12.68
CA ASP A 75 -11.38 -17.27 12.48
C ASP A 75 -10.51 -16.71 11.34
N GLN A 76 -11.09 -15.87 10.47
CA GLN A 76 -10.38 -15.34 9.29
C GLN A 76 -9.75 -14.00 9.61
N LEU A 77 -8.44 -14.02 9.83
CA LEU A 77 -7.68 -12.83 10.16
C LEU A 77 -6.46 -12.54 9.27
N ALA A 78 -6.23 -13.24 8.15
CA ALA A 78 -4.94 -13.08 7.46
C ALA A 78 -4.96 -13.20 5.93
N PHE A 79 -4.16 -12.35 5.29
CA PHE A 79 -3.73 -12.46 3.89
C PHE A 79 -2.20 -12.34 3.82
N TYR A 80 -1.62 -12.50 2.63
CA TYR A 80 -0.18 -12.44 2.44
C TYR A 80 0.19 -11.32 1.47
N ASP A 81 1.11 -10.44 1.91
CA ASP A 81 1.72 -9.39 1.09
C ASP A 81 3.22 -9.69 0.92
N SER A 82 3.86 -9.10 -0.09
CA SER A 82 5.25 -9.37 -0.43
C SER A 82 6.05 -8.08 -0.47
N ILE A 83 7.22 -8.06 0.16
CA ILE A 83 8.14 -6.92 0.09
C ILE A 83 9.19 -7.11 -1.00
N ALA A 84 9.61 -6.01 -1.61
CA ALA A 84 10.64 -6.01 -2.64
C ALA A 84 12.07 -5.84 -2.08
N PRO A 85 13.10 -6.39 -2.77
CA PRO A 85 14.50 -6.25 -2.40
C PRO A 85 15.01 -4.79 -2.42
N ILE A 86 16.07 -4.53 -1.66
CA ILE A 86 16.83 -3.26 -1.65
C ILE A 86 18.30 -3.57 -1.99
N VAL A 87 18.87 -2.80 -2.91
CA VAL A 87 20.26 -2.88 -3.35
C VAL A 87 21.08 -1.68 -2.84
N ASP A 88 22.34 -1.93 -2.50
CA ASP A 88 23.35 -0.92 -2.17
C ASP A 88 23.74 -0.14 -3.44
N ALA A 89 23.59 1.19 -3.39
CA ALA A 89 23.83 2.05 -4.54
C ALA A 89 25.26 1.93 -5.08
N SER A 90 26.24 1.73 -4.20
CA SER A 90 27.66 1.63 -4.58
C SER A 90 28.00 0.39 -5.41
N THR A 91 27.08 -0.57 -5.49
CA THR A 91 27.27 -1.85 -6.19
C THR A 91 26.53 -1.96 -7.51
N ILE A 92 25.83 -0.89 -7.91
CA ILE A 92 25.14 -0.80 -9.20
C ILE A 92 26.15 -0.41 -10.28
N ASP A 93 26.22 -1.20 -11.35
CA ASP A 93 27.02 -0.86 -12.53
C ASP A 93 26.32 0.25 -13.33
N MET A 94 26.72 1.48 -13.04
CA MET A 94 26.18 2.71 -13.63
C MET A 94 26.41 2.81 -15.13
N GLU A 95 27.32 2.03 -15.71
CA GLU A 95 27.51 1.98 -17.17
C GLU A 95 26.39 1.20 -17.87
N LYS A 96 25.64 0.34 -17.18
CA LYS A 96 24.58 -0.46 -17.82
C LYS A 96 23.18 0.10 -17.62
N VAL A 97 23.03 1.04 -16.70
CA VAL A 97 21.75 1.61 -16.30
C VAL A 97 21.65 3.08 -16.68
N TYR A 98 20.46 3.66 -16.57
CA TYR A 98 20.27 5.08 -16.83
C TYR A 98 19.14 5.67 -15.99
N PHE A 99 19.31 6.92 -15.58
CA PHE A 99 18.25 7.71 -14.96
C PHE A 99 17.27 8.20 -16.02
N ALA A 100 15.98 7.95 -15.82
CA ALA A 100 14.93 8.47 -16.69
C ALA A 100 13.56 8.43 -16.00
N ALA A 101 12.73 9.41 -16.36
CA ALA A 101 11.29 9.37 -16.13
C ALA A 101 10.58 8.73 -17.32
N ARG A 102 9.40 8.16 -17.11
CA ARG A 102 8.59 7.66 -18.23
C ARG A 102 8.10 8.83 -19.08
N TRP A 103 8.21 8.67 -20.40
CA TRP A 103 7.80 9.63 -21.42
C TRP A 103 8.52 10.98 -21.34
N ASP A 104 9.71 11.01 -20.71
CA ASP A 104 10.45 12.24 -20.44
C ASP A 104 9.61 13.27 -19.65
N LYS A 105 8.64 12.78 -18.85
CA LYS A 105 7.75 13.61 -18.03
C LYS A 105 8.15 13.53 -16.56
N GLY A 106 8.59 14.66 -16.02
CA GLY A 106 9.02 14.78 -14.63
C GLY A 106 10.54 14.61 -14.48
N THR A 107 10.96 14.39 -13.24
CA THR A 107 12.37 14.25 -12.84
C THR A 107 12.85 12.81 -13.02
N ALA A 108 14.11 12.65 -13.44
CA ALA A 108 14.72 11.36 -13.76
C ALA A 108 15.12 10.59 -12.47
N ASP A 109 14.14 10.26 -11.64
CA ASP A 109 14.37 9.81 -10.26
C ASP A 109 14.55 8.29 -10.12
N TYR A 110 14.30 7.55 -11.20
CA TYR A 110 14.44 6.10 -11.24
C TYR A 110 15.68 5.71 -12.02
N ILE A 111 16.45 4.78 -11.48
CA ILE A 111 17.47 4.04 -12.24
C ILE A 111 16.73 2.97 -13.05
N ASN A 112 16.98 2.92 -14.35
CA ASN A 112 16.35 1.98 -15.27
C ASN A 112 17.40 0.96 -15.72
N CYS A 113 17.12 -0.31 -15.47
CA CYS A 113 17.95 -1.46 -15.83
C CYS A 113 17.34 -2.11 -17.09
N PRO A 114 17.85 -1.77 -18.30
CA PRO A 114 17.28 -2.23 -19.55
C PRO A 114 17.65 -3.68 -19.85
N PHE A 115 16.69 -4.46 -20.32
CA PHE A 115 16.90 -5.82 -20.81
C PHE A 115 16.82 -5.86 -22.34
N THR A 116 17.71 -6.65 -22.95
CA THR A 116 17.51 -7.26 -24.26
C THR A 116 16.46 -8.38 -24.17
N LYS A 117 16.07 -8.92 -25.32
CA LYS A 117 15.10 -10.02 -25.35
C LYS A 117 15.69 -11.29 -24.75
N GLU A 118 16.94 -11.56 -25.07
CA GLU A 118 17.69 -12.74 -24.66
C GLU A 118 17.95 -12.73 -23.14
N GLU A 119 18.34 -11.57 -22.59
CA GLU A 119 18.51 -11.39 -21.14
C GLU A 119 17.17 -11.57 -20.40
N TYR A 120 16.06 -11.07 -20.95
CA TYR A 120 14.75 -11.22 -20.32
C TYR A 120 14.30 -12.68 -20.29
N GLU A 121 14.53 -13.41 -21.38
CA GLU A 121 14.18 -14.82 -21.48
C GLU A 121 14.99 -15.66 -20.50
N ALA A 122 16.31 -15.43 -20.41
CA ALA A 122 17.15 -16.08 -19.42
C ALA A 122 16.73 -15.75 -17.98
N PHE A 123 16.42 -14.48 -17.70
CA PHE A 123 15.93 -14.05 -16.40
C PHE A 123 14.59 -14.73 -16.04
N LEU A 124 13.65 -14.80 -16.98
CA LEU A 124 12.35 -15.43 -16.79
C LEU A 124 12.50 -16.94 -16.50
N GLU A 125 13.37 -17.64 -17.24
CA GLU A 125 13.66 -19.05 -17.00
C GLU A 125 14.25 -19.28 -15.60
N ALA A 126 15.23 -18.47 -15.21
CA ALA A 126 15.83 -18.55 -13.88
C ALA A 126 14.81 -18.25 -12.76
N LEU A 127 13.94 -17.26 -12.97
CA LEU A 127 12.87 -16.89 -12.04
C LEU A 127 11.85 -18.03 -11.85
N LEU A 128 11.48 -18.72 -12.94
CA LEU A 128 10.57 -19.86 -12.88
C LEU A 128 11.20 -21.11 -12.24
N ALA A 129 12.52 -21.26 -12.36
CA ALA A 129 13.29 -22.37 -11.79
C ALA A 129 13.70 -22.16 -10.32
N ALA A 130 13.62 -20.92 -9.81
CA ALA A 130 14.05 -20.58 -8.46
C ALA A 130 13.28 -21.34 -7.37
N GLU A 131 13.99 -21.81 -6.35
CA GLU A 131 13.36 -22.43 -5.20
C GLU A 131 12.58 -21.40 -4.39
N LYS A 132 11.33 -21.73 -4.11
CA LYS A 132 10.46 -20.92 -3.25
C LYS A 132 10.62 -21.34 -1.80
N VAL A 133 10.37 -20.43 -0.88
CA VAL A 133 10.24 -20.80 0.53
C VAL A 133 9.01 -21.70 0.66
N ALA A 134 9.15 -22.82 1.38
CA ALA A 134 8.04 -23.75 1.55
C ALA A 134 6.93 -23.08 2.37
N SER A 135 5.74 -22.96 1.78
CA SER A 135 4.52 -22.67 2.52
C SER A 135 4.21 -23.86 3.43
N LYS A 136 3.87 -23.63 4.70
CA LYS A 136 3.45 -24.72 5.59
C LYS A 136 2.15 -25.34 5.06
N ASP A 137 1.88 -26.62 5.31
CA ASP A 137 0.75 -27.37 4.70
C ASP A 137 -0.66 -26.78 4.94
N TRP A 138 -0.81 -25.88 5.92
CA TRP A 138 -2.06 -25.16 6.21
C TRP A 138 -2.13 -23.77 5.55
N GLU A 139 -1.05 -23.31 4.92
CA GLU A 139 -1.00 -22.08 4.14
C GLU A 139 -1.39 -22.41 2.70
N LYS A 140 -2.66 -22.23 2.35
CA LYS A 140 -3.03 -21.89 0.97
C LYS A 140 -2.94 -20.37 0.85
N PRO A 141 -1.78 -19.78 0.49
CA PRO A 141 -1.66 -18.34 0.44
C PRO A 141 -2.68 -17.78 -0.56
N GLN A 142 -3.67 -17.06 -0.04
CA GLN A 142 -4.44 -16.13 -0.84
C GLN A 142 -3.59 -14.87 -0.92
N TYR A 143 -2.94 -14.70 -2.07
CA TYR A 143 -2.17 -13.51 -2.34
C TYR A 143 -3.10 -12.33 -2.55
N PHE A 144 -2.67 -11.16 -2.11
CA PHE A 144 -3.31 -9.93 -2.55
C PHE A 144 -3.07 -9.73 -4.05
N GLU A 145 -4.12 -9.74 -4.86
CA GLU A 145 -4.02 -9.71 -6.33
C GLU A 145 -3.32 -8.45 -6.86
N ALA A 146 -3.38 -7.32 -6.13
CA ALA A 146 -2.67 -6.11 -6.56
C ALA A 146 -1.18 -6.09 -6.14
N CYS A 147 -0.72 -7.03 -5.30
CA CYS A 147 0.68 -7.15 -4.86
C CYS A 147 1.22 -8.59 -4.99
N LEU A 148 1.08 -9.17 -6.19
CA LEU A 148 1.56 -10.52 -6.44
C LEU A 148 3.09 -10.61 -6.49
N PRO A 149 3.68 -11.70 -5.97
CA PRO A 149 5.09 -12.03 -6.18
C PRO A 149 5.47 -12.10 -7.67
N ILE A 150 6.65 -11.61 -8.06
CA ILE A 150 7.12 -11.69 -9.47
C ILE A 150 7.25 -13.14 -9.95
N ASP A 151 7.57 -14.07 -9.07
CA ASP A 151 7.65 -15.50 -9.37
C ASP A 151 6.27 -16.14 -9.58
N GLU A 152 5.19 -15.50 -9.13
CA GLU A 152 3.82 -15.89 -9.44
C GLU A 152 3.32 -15.18 -10.71
N LEU A 153 3.64 -13.90 -10.90
CA LEU A 153 3.37 -13.18 -12.14
C LEU A 153 4.02 -13.86 -13.36
N ALA A 154 5.26 -14.33 -13.22
CA ALA A 154 5.98 -15.06 -14.25
C ALA A 154 5.24 -16.33 -14.72
N ARG A 155 4.57 -17.03 -13.80
CA ARG A 155 3.81 -18.26 -14.11
C ARG A 155 2.54 -17.97 -14.90
N ARG A 156 1.95 -16.78 -14.73
CA ARG A 156 0.72 -16.39 -15.43
C ARG A 156 0.94 -16.10 -16.91
N GLY A 157 2.19 -15.98 -17.37
CA GLY A 157 2.52 -15.86 -18.78
C GLY A 157 3.85 -15.20 -19.07
N ARG A 158 4.44 -15.52 -20.23
CA ARG A 158 5.77 -15.05 -20.65
C ARG A 158 5.90 -13.53 -20.69
N ASP A 159 4.85 -12.81 -21.08
CA ASP A 159 4.87 -11.35 -21.19
C ASP A 159 4.25 -10.64 -19.98
N THR A 160 3.76 -11.37 -18.97
CA THR A 160 3.06 -10.79 -17.81
C THR A 160 3.94 -9.75 -17.10
N LEU A 161 5.22 -10.05 -16.89
CA LEU A 161 6.15 -9.10 -16.28
C LEU A 161 6.34 -7.84 -17.14
N ARG A 162 6.38 -7.97 -18.47
CA ARG A 162 6.52 -6.84 -19.43
C ARG A 162 5.29 -5.94 -19.52
N PHE A 163 4.13 -6.43 -19.10
CA PHE A 163 2.94 -5.60 -18.95
C PHE A 163 2.75 -5.05 -17.53
N GLY A 164 3.44 -5.63 -16.54
CA GLY A 164 3.46 -5.20 -15.15
C GLY A 164 4.80 -4.57 -14.73
N PRO A 165 5.54 -5.17 -13.78
CA PRO A 165 6.69 -4.53 -13.11
C PRO A 165 7.90 -4.28 -14.02
N MET A 166 8.02 -4.98 -15.16
CA MET A 166 9.13 -4.84 -16.11
C MET A 166 8.75 -4.06 -17.39
N LYS A 167 7.66 -3.27 -17.34
CA LYS A 167 7.13 -2.57 -18.51
C LYS A 167 8.12 -1.53 -19.04
N PRO A 168 8.53 -1.57 -20.33
CA PRO A 168 9.50 -0.61 -20.88
C PRO A 168 8.86 0.68 -21.42
N ALA A 169 7.52 0.75 -21.48
CA ALA A 169 6.83 1.85 -22.17
C ALA A 169 7.18 3.23 -21.59
N GLY A 170 7.59 4.14 -22.46
CA GLY A 170 8.04 5.49 -22.12
C GLY A 170 9.49 5.58 -21.63
N LEU A 171 10.27 4.49 -21.60
CA LEU A 171 11.66 4.53 -21.13
C LEU A 171 12.61 4.43 -22.33
N THR A 172 12.94 5.56 -22.95
CA THR A 172 13.91 5.62 -24.03
C THR A 172 15.31 5.37 -23.47
N ASN A 173 15.98 4.30 -23.93
CA ASN A 173 17.35 4.03 -23.55
C ASN A 173 18.28 5.00 -24.30
N PRO A 174 19.08 5.83 -23.60
CA PRO A 174 19.93 6.84 -24.24
C PRO A 174 21.02 6.24 -25.13
N LYS A 175 21.44 4.99 -24.88
CA LYS A 175 22.47 4.29 -25.68
C LYS A 175 21.93 3.78 -27.01
N THR A 176 20.63 3.48 -27.10
CA THR A 176 20.03 2.87 -28.30
C THR A 176 18.99 3.75 -28.99
N GLY A 177 18.52 4.81 -28.32
CA GLY A 177 17.44 5.68 -28.80
C GLY A 177 16.07 5.00 -28.89
N ARG A 178 15.90 3.80 -28.31
CA ARG A 178 14.69 2.98 -28.38
C ARG A 178 14.27 2.51 -26.99
N TRP A 179 13.02 2.08 -26.85
CA TRP A 179 12.59 1.38 -25.64
C TRP A 179 13.28 0.02 -25.54
N PRO A 180 13.75 -0.39 -24.35
CA PRO A 180 14.28 -1.74 -24.15
C PRO A 180 13.17 -2.79 -24.28
N TYR A 181 13.54 -4.07 -24.35
CA TYR A 181 12.55 -5.16 -24.46
C TYR A 181 11.74 -5.31 -23.17
N ALA A 182 12.42 -5.17 -22.03
CA ALA A 182 11.87 -5.07 -20.68
C ALA A 182 12.76 -4.12 -19.85
N CYS A 183 12.27 -3.64 -18.71
CA CYS A 183 13.07 -2.74 -17.86
C CYS A 183 12.70 -2.89 -16.38
N VAL A 184 13.71 -3.06 -15.52
CA VAL A 184 13.52 -2.97 -14.07
C VAL A 184 13.81 -1.54 -13.62
N GLN A 185 12.94 -0.98 -12.79
CA GLN A 185 13.14 0.35 -12.21
C GLN A 185 13.61 0.21 -10.77
N LEU A 186 14.62 1.00 -10.39
CA LEU A 186 15.08 1.13 -9.02
C LEU A 186 14.71 2.54 -8.51
N ARG A 187 14.09 2.61 -7.34
CA ARG A 187 13.69 3.87 -6.70
C ARG A 187 14.60 4.17 -5.51
N GLN A 188 15.03 5.42 -5.38
CA GLN A 188 15.79 5.90 -4.25
C GLN A 188 15.04 5.66 -2.92
N GLU A 189 15.73 5.13 -1.91
CA GLU A 189 15.11 4.75 -0.63
C GLU A 189 15.22 5.80 0.46
N ASN A 190 16.21 6.68 0.38
CA ASN A 190 16.50 7.71 1.39
C ASN A 190 17.14 8.95 0.76
N LEU A 191 17.21 10.07 1.48
CA LEU A 191 17.81 11.33 0.98
C LEU A 191 19.29 11.21 0.61
N ARG A 192 20.03 10.26 1.20
CA ARG A 192 21.46 10.04 0.91
C ARG A 192 21.71 9.34 -0.41
N ALA A 193 20.68 8.74 -1.01
CA ALA A 193 20.77 7.94 -2.23
C ALA A 193 21.80 6.79 -2.15
N ASP A 194 22.04 6.26 -0.94
CA ASP A 194 22.99 5.15 -0.72
C ASP A 194 22.36 3.76 -0.96
N SER A 195 21.06 3.71 -1.22
CA SER A 195 20.32 2.47 -1.46
C SER A 195 19.08 2.69 -2.33
N TYR A 196 18.72 1.65 -3.08
CA TYR A 196 17.61 1.66 -4.02
C TYR A 196 16.73 0.42 -3.88
N ASN A 197 15.40 0.60 -3.94
CA ASN A 197 14.42 -0.48 -3.95
C ASN A 197 14.09 -0.91 -5.38
N LEU A 198 14.00 -2.22 -5.61
CA LEU A 198 13.57 -2.78 -6.88
C LEU A 198 12.04 -2.68 -7.00
N VAL A 199 11.55 -1.79 -7.85
CA VAL A 199 10.13 -1.45 -7.94
C VAL A 199 9.33 -2.63 -8.51
N GLY A 200 8.37 -3.13 -7.74
CA GLY A 200 7.48 -4.22 -8.17
C GLY A 200 8.13 -5.61 -8.16
N PHE A 201 9.27 -5.77 -7.47
CA PHE A 201 10.06 -7.02 -7.41
C PHE A 201 9.86 -7.83 -6.12
N GLN A 202 8.72 -7.64 -5.47
CA GLN A 202 8.31 -8.49 -4.37
C GLN A 202 8.25 -9.96 -4.80
N ASN A 203 8.74 -10.88 -3.98
CA ASN A 203 8.93 -12.29 -4.37
C ASN A 203 8.95 -13.25 -3.18
N HIS A 204 8.79 -14.54 -3.45
CA HIS A 204 8.81 -15.63 -2.47
C HIS A 204 9.97 -16.61 -2.62
N MET A 205 11.01 -16.23 -3.36
CA MET A 205 12.17 -17.11 -3.58
C MET A 205 13.02 -17.21 -2.30
N LYS A 206 13.73 -18.33 -2.10
CA LYS A 206 14.76 -18.42 -1.06
C LYS A 206 15.86 -17.39 -1.32
N TYR A 207 16.48 -16.83 -0.27
CA TYR A 207 17.49 -15.77 -0.42
C TYR A 207 18.65 -16.14 -1.35
N GLY A 208 19.09 -17.40 -1.32
CA GLY A 208 20.15 -17.88 -2.22
C GLY A 208 19.77 -17.74 -3.70
N ASP A 209 18.51 -18.06 -4.05
CA ASP A 209 18.03 -17.94 -5.42
C ASP A 209 17.60 -16.52 -5.77
N GLN A 210 17.09 -15.74 -4.82
CA GLN A 210 16.92 -14.30 -5.03
C GLN A 210 18.23 -13.66 -5.44
N ALA A 211 19.33 -13.93 -4.72
CA ALA A 211 20.62 -13.37 -5.05
C ALA A 211 21.09 -13.76 -6.47
N LYS A 212 20.88 -15.01 -6.87
CA LYS A 212 21.24 -15.49 -8.22
C LYS A 212 20.39 -14.82 -9.30
N VAL A 213 19.06 -14.89 -9.18
CA VAL A 213 18.11 -14.38 -10.16
C VAL A 213 18.22 -12.87 -10.29
N LEU A 214 18.26 -12.12 -9.17
CA LEU A 214 18.32 -10.67 -9.20
C LEU A 214 19.66 -10.14 -9.75
N ARG A 215 20.76 -10.89 -9.62
CA ARG A 215 22.04 -10.55 -10.28
C ARG A 215 22.04 -10.76 -11.79
N MET A 216 21.00 -11.39 -12.35
CA MET A 216 20.83 -11.44 -13.80
C MET A 216 20.22 -10.15 -14.36
N ILE A 217 19.81 -9.21 -13.51
CA ILE A 217 19.35 -7.88 -13.94
C ILE A 217 20.56 -7.08 -14.45
N PRO A 218 20.55 -6.57 -15.68
CA PRO A 218 21.64 -5.76 -16.21
C PRO A 218 21.93 -4.56 -15.32
N GLY A 219 23.18 -4.42 -14.90
CA GLY A 219 23.60 -3.41 -13.93
C GLY A 219 23.68 -3.90 -12.48
N LEU A 220 23.11 -5.07 -12.16
CA LEU A 220 23.09 -5.64 -10.82
C LEU A 220 23.91 -6.92 -10.68
N GLU A 221 24.81 -7.21 -11.62
CA GLU A 221 25.58 -8.47 -11.65
C GLU A 221 26.41 -8.68 -10.39
N ASN A 222 26.95 -7.59 -9.84
CA ASN A 222 27.74 -7.57 -8.61
C ASN A 222 26.97 -6.97 -7.42
N ALA A 223 25.65 -6.83 -7.54
CA ALA A 223 24.83 -6.16 -6.54
C ALA A 223 24.96 -6.82 -5.16
N LYS A 224 25.08 -5.95 -4.15
CA LYS A 224 24.91 -6.29 -2.74
C LYS A 224 23.49 -5.91 -2.33
N PHE A 225 22.69 -6.92 -1.99
CA PHE A 225 21.33 -6.70 -1.48
C PHE A 225 21.39 -6.42 0.02
N LEU A 226 20.94 -5.22 0.41
CA LEU A 226 20.80 -4.83 1.81
C LEU A 226 19.59 -5.50 2.46
N ARG A 227 18.58 -5.84 1.65
CA ARG A 227 17.38 -6.58 2.06
C ARG A 227 16.86 -7.42 0.90
N TYR A 228 16.47 -8.66 1.18
CA TYR A 228 15.78 -9.54 0.22
C TYR A 228 14.27 -9.39 0.33
N GLY A 229 13.57 -9.78 -0.74
CA GLY A 229 12.12 -9.86 -0.77
C GLY A 229 11.60 -11.01 0.10
N GLN A 230 10.41 -10.84 0.67
CA GLN A 230 9.80 -11.82 1.57
C GLN A 230 8.28 -11.68 1.53
N ILE A 231 7.58 -12.79 1.74
CA ILE A 231 6.16 -12.77 2.03
C ILE A 231 5.95 -12.50 3.53
N HIS A 232 5.08 -11.55 3.84
CA HIS A 232 4.60 -11.26 5.18
C HIS A 232 3.13 -11.66 5.29
N ARG A 233 2.81 -12.41 6.34
CA ARG A 233 1.43 -12.64 6.75
C ARG A 233 0.92 -11.35 7.39
N ASN A 234 -0.12 -10.79 6.80
CA ASN A 234 -0.75 -9.56 7.24
C ASN A 234 -2.08 -9.87 7.92
N THR A 235 -2.23 -9.34 9.13
CA THR A 235 -3.45 -9.50 9.92
C THR A 235 -4.49 -8.45 9.51
N TYR A 236 -5.73 -8.87 9.26
CA TYR A 236 -6.89 -8.01 9.00
C TYR A 236 -8.17 -8.68 9.50
N ILE A 237 -9.22 -7.94 9.78
CA ILE A 237 -10.53 -8.52 10.14
C ILE A 237 -11.46 -8.60 8.93
N ASN A 238 -12.45 -9.50 8.98
CA ASN A 238 -13.57 -9.50 8.04
C ASN A 238 -14.51 -8.30 8.32
N SER A 239 -14.05 -7.11 7.96
CA SER A 239 -14.67 -5.84 8.28
C SER A 239 -16.15 -5.74 7.88
N PRO A 240 -16.61 -6.23 6.71
CA PRO A 240 -18.03 -6.16 6.38
C PRO A 240 -18.90 -6.98 7.34
N ALA A 241 -18.37 -8.07 7.88
CA ALA A 241 -19.08 -8.89 8.87
C ALA A 241 -19.14 -8.19 10.23
N VAL A 242 -18.07 -7.52 10.67
CA VAL A 242 -17.88 -7.12 12.07
C VAL A 242 -17.94 -5.61 12.34
N LEU A 243 -17.74 -4.76 11.34
CA LEU A 243 -17.75 -3.30 11.47
C LEU A 243 -19.03 -2.66 10.93
N ASN A 244 -19.47 -1.59 11.58
CA ASN A 244 -20.47 -0.68 11.02
C ASN A 244 -19.80 0.42 10.15
N ASP A 245 -20.60 1.31 9.57
CA ASP A 245 -20.10 2.36 8.67
C ASP A 245 -19.28 3.47 9.38
N THR A 246 -19.19 3.45 10.71
CA THR A 246 -18.36 4.37 11.51
C THR A 246 -17.15 3.65 12.11
N LEU A 247 -16.75 2.51 11.53
CA LEU A 247 -15.61 1.68 11.93
C LEU A 247 -15.71 1.06 13.32
N GLN A 248 -16.86 1.17 13.99
CA GLN A 248 -17.11 0.54 15.29
C GLN A 248 -17.41 -0.95 15.10
N LEU A 249 -16.92 -1.80 16.00
CA LEU A 249 -17.36 -3.18 16.10
C LEU A 249 -18.86 -3.22 16.38
N LYS A 250 -19.61 -4.00 15.60
CA LYS A 250 -21.07 -4.13 15.76
C LYS A 250 -21.45 -4.67 17.14
N ALA A 251 -20.65 -5.61 17.66
CA ALA A 251 -20.87 -6.22 18.98
C ALA A 251 -20.30 -5.38 20.13
N HIS A 252 -19.28 -4.54 19.88
CA HIS A 252 -18.59 -3.73 20.88
C HIS A 252 -18.44 -2.28 20.40
N PRO A 253 -19.51 -1.47 20.46
CA PRO A 253 -19.55 -0.16 19.80
C PRO A 253 -18.52 0.85 20.32
N SER A 254 -17.94 0.67 21.51
CA SER A 254 -16.88 1.53 22.02
C SER A 254 -15.51 1.29 21.35
N ILE A 255 -15.37 0.20 20.58
CA ILE A 255 -14.12 -0.19 19.92
C ILE A 255 -14.23 0.07 18.41
N LEU A 256 -13.33 0.89 17.89
CA LEU A 256 -13.15 1.18 16.46
C LEU A 256 -11.90 0.47 15.93
N ILE A 257 -11.92 0.05 14.67
CA ILE A 257 -10.77 -0.57 14.01
C ILE A 257 -10.40 0.22 12.77
N ALA A 258 -9.12 0.57 12.63
CA ALA A 258 -8.60 1.41 11.57
C ALA A 258 -7.28 0.90 11.01
N GLY A 259 -6.86 1.50 9.89
CA GLY A 259 -5.63 1.13 9.20
C GLY A 259 -5.73 -0.24 8.55
N GLN A 260 -4.59 -0.85 8.26
CA GLN A 260 -4.57 -2.13 7.56
C GLN A 260 -5.40 -3.23 8.23
N LEU A 261 -5.51 -3.20 9.56
CA LEU A 261 -6.31 -4.16 10.31
C LEU A 261 -7.79 -4.13 9.90
N SER A 262 -8.33 -2.98 9.50
CA SER A 262 -9.71 -2.84 9.01
C SER A 262 -9.89 -3.28 7.55
N GLY A 263 -8.86 -3.83 6.90
CA GLY A 263 -8.95 -4.30 5.51
C GLY A 263 -8.77 -3.19 4.47
N VAL A 264 -8.01 -2.14 4.78
CA VAL A 264 -7.45 -1.25 3.76
C VAL A 264 -6.00 -1.62 3.48
N GLU A 265 -5.48 -1.27 2.31
CA GLU A 265 -4.07 -1.49 1.97
C GLU A 265 -3.41 -0.20 1.49
N GLY A 266 -2.20 0.05 1.97
CA GLY A 266 -1.42 1.24 1.65
C GLY A 266 -1.32 2.23 2.81
N TYR A 267 -0.25 3.02 2.80
CA TYR A 267 0.00 4.02 3.83
C TYR A 267 -1.05 5.13 3.81
N THR A 268 -1.40 5.64 2.63
CA THR A 268 -2.37 6.73 2.46
C THR A 268 -3.75 6.29 2.92
N GLU A 269 -4.15 5.07 2.57
CA GLU A 269 -5.41 4.44 2.96
C GLU A 269 -5.47 4.18 4.46
N SER A 270 -4.35 3.74 5.05
CA SER A 270 -4.27 3.56 6.50
C SER A 270 -4.36 4.89 7.26
N ILE A 271 -3.72 5.94 6.75
CA ILE A 271 -3.82 7.30 7.28
C ILE A 271 -5.26 7.82 7.15
N ALA A 272 -5.90 7.61 6.00
CA ALA A 272 -7.29 7.98 5.76
C ALA A 272 -8.25 7.26 6.71
N GLY A 273 -8.07 5.96 6.92
CA GLY A 273 -8.85 5.18 7.89
C GLY A 273 -8.64 5.64 9.33
N GLY A 274 -7.38 5.90 9.72
CA GLY A 274 -7.03 6.45 11.03
C GLY A 274 -7.61 7.83 11.28
N LEU A 275 -7.60 8.71 10.27
CA LEU A 275 -8.23 10.03 10.32
C LEU A 275 -9.73 9.90 10.60
N LEU A 276 -10.44 9.06 9.85
CA LEU A 276 -11.87 8.85 10.05
C LEU A 276 -12.17 8.27 11.44
N ALA A 277 -11.44 7.22 11.85
CA ALA A 277 -11.63 6.60 13.16
C ALA A 277 -11.38 7.57 14.31
N GLY A 278 -10.33 8.41 14.23
CA GLY A 278 -10.05 9.44 15.23
C GLY A 278 -11.16 10.49 15.32
N ARG A 279 -11.69 10.94 14.17
CA ARG A 279 -12.82 11.87 14.12
C ARG A 279 -14.10 11.26 14.70
N PHE A 280 -14.42 10.02 14.33
CA PHE A 280 -15.57 9.30 14.84
C PHE A 280 -15.45 9.05 16.35
N ALA A 281 -14.30 8.61 16.82
CA ALA A 281 -14.02 8.43 18.25
C ALA A 281 -14.19 9.74 19.03
N ALA A 282 -13.69 10.86 18.51
CA ALA A 282 -13.85 12.16 19.15
C ALA A 282 -15.31 12.62 19.21
N MET A 283 -16.14 12.31 18.21
CA MET A 283 -17.58 12.60 18.23
C MET A 283 -18.32 11.70 19.23
N LEU A 284 -18.03 10.40 19.23
CA LEU A 284 -18.59 9.44 20.17
C LEU A 284 -18.28 9.84 21.62
N ALA A 285 -17.06 10.33 21.89
CA ALA A 285 -16.64 10.80 23.22
C ALA A 285 -17.45 12.00 23.73
N ARG A 286 -18.13 12.71 22.82
CA ARG A 286 -19.02 13.83 23.11
C ARG A 286 -20.50 13.44 23.09
N GLY A 287 -20.80 12.15 22.92
CA GLY A 287 -22.17 11.64 22.79
C GLY A 287 -22.81 11.98 21.44
N GLU A 288 -22.03 12.37 20.44
CA GLU A 288 -22.50 12.71 19.10
C GLU A 288 -22.51 11.47 18.19
N GLN A 289 -23.44 11.45 17.23
CA GLN A 289 -23.50 10.44 16.17
C GLN A 289 -22.57 10.84 15.00
N PRO A 290 -21.53 10.05 14.67
CA PRO A 290 -20.64 10.40 13.57
C PRO A 290 -21.32 10.30 12.20
N ALA A 291 -21.11 11.30 11.36
CA ALA A 291 -21.56 11.28 9.98
C ALA A 291 -20.47 10.73 9.06
N THR A 292 -20.77 9.74 8.22
CA THR A 292 -19.79 9.17 7.29
C THR A 292 -19.50 10.11 6.12
N PRO A 293 -18.28 10.14 5.58
CA PRO A 293 -17.96 10.93 4.40
C PRO A 293 -18.75 10.48 3.16
N PRO A 294 -19.04 11.38 2.21
CA PRO A 294 -19.84 11.05 1.03
C PRO A 294 -19.22 9.92 0.20
N ARG A 295 -20.06 9.03 -0.32
CA ARG A 295 -19.65 7.83 -1.07
C ARG A 295 -18.79 8.13 -2.29
N GLN A 296 -18.90 9.30 -2.90
CA GLN A 296 -18.10 9.72 -4.05
C GLN A 296 -16.67 10.16 -3.70
N THR A 297 -16.36 10.35 -2.43
CA THR A 297 -15.00 10.66 -1.97
C THR A 297 -14.15 9.38 -1.92
N ALA A 298 -12.82 9.51 -2.01
CA ALA A 298 -11.92 8.37 -1.81
C ALA A 298 -12.13 7.72 -0.43
N HIS A 299 -12.21 8.55 0.62
CA HIS A 299 -12.49 8.14 2.00
C HIS A 299 -13.81 7.37 2.13
N GLY A 300 -14.91 7.92 1.64
CA GLY A 300 -16.23 7.28 1.69
C GLY A 300 -16.33 6.03 0.83
N SER A 301 -15.59 5.98 -0.29
CA SER A 301 -15.52 4.78 -1.13
C SER A 301 -14.77 3.63 -0.45
N LEU A 302 -13.63 3.94 0.18
CA LEU A 302 -12.87 2.95 0.94
C LEU A 302 -13.68 2.42 2.12
N LEU A 303 -14.24 3.34 2.92
CA LEU A 303 -15.09 3.02 4.06
C LEU A 303 -16.23 2.10 3.64
N HIS A 304 -16.97 2.49 2.60
CA HIS A 304 -18.05 1.68 2.05
C HIS A 304 -17.56 0.30 1.58
N TYR A 305 -16.41 0.21 0.93
CA TYR A 305 -15.86 -1.09 0.52
C TYR A 305 -15.62 -1.98 1.74
N ILE A 306 -14.91 -1.49 2.76
CA ILE A 306 -14.56 -2.31 3.92
C ILE A 306 -15.74 -2.63 4.84
N THR A 307 -16.85 -1.87 4.81
CA THR A 307 -18.02 -2.12 5.67
C THR A 307 -19.20 -2.76 4.95
N ARG A 308 -19.29 -2.64 3.61
CA ARG A 308 -20.45 -3.09 2.82
C ARG A 308 -20.14 -4.12 1.73
N SER A 309 -18.88 -4.51 1.53
CA SER A 309 -18.56 -5.60 0.60
C SER A 309 -19.13 -6.94 1.06
N GLU A 310 -19.18 -7.93 0.17
CA GLU A 310 -19.52 -9.28 0.57
C GLU A 310 -18.49 -9.82 1.56
N ALA A 311 -18.96 -10.25 2.74
CA ALA A 311 -18.10 -10.80 3.78
C ALA A 311 -17.39 -12.10 3.34
N LYS A 312 -18.02 -12.86 2.44
CA LYS A 312 -17.44 -14.10 1.91
C LYS A 312 -16.39 -13.76 0.85
N GLY A 313 -15.13 -14.07 1.14
CA GLY A 313 -14.03 -13.75 0.23
C GLY A 313 -13.61 -12.29 0.26
N PHE A 314 -13.96 -11.56 1.33
CA PHE A 314 -13.48 -10.20 1.56
C PHE A 314 -11.95 -10.18 1.60
N GLN A 315 -11.37 -9.24 0.85
CA GLN A 315 -9.94 -8.98 0.81
C GLN A 315 -9.71 -7.50 1.08
N PRO A 316 -8.56 -7.13 1.65
CA PRO A 316 -8.19 -5.74 1.79
C PRO A 316 -8.10 -5.04 0.44
N ALA A 317 -8.27 -3.72 0.42
CA ALA A 317 -8.16 -2.95 -0.83
C ALA A 317 -7.51 -1.58 -0.62
N ASN A 318 -6.82 -1.13 -1.67
CA ASN A 318 -6.35 0.24 -1.83
C ASN A 318 -7.34 1.06 -2.66
N ILE A 319 -7.20 2.40 -2.67
CA ILE A 319 -8.12 3.23 -3.46
C ILE A 319 -7.83 3.10 -4.96
N THR A 320 -8.88 2.84 -5.73
CA THR A 320 -8.85 2.88 -7.19
C THR A 320 -10.09 3.60 -7.72
N PHE A 321 -10.06 4.04 -8.98
CA PHE A 321 -11.23 4.64 -9.63
C PHE A 321 -12.41 3.66 -9.74
N ASP A 322 -12.17 2.35 -9.67
CA ASP A 322 -13.22 1.32 -9.73
C ASP A 322 -14.01 1.22 -8.41
N LEU A 323 -13.41 1.66 -7.29
CA LEU A 323 -14.12 1.80 -6.02
C LEU A 323 -14.97 3.08 -5.95
N LEU A 324 -14.65 4.09 -6.76
CA LEU A 324 -15.46 5.30 -6.84
C LEU A 324 -16.77 5.03 -7.60
N PRO A 325 -17.89 5.69 -7.24
CA PRO A 325 -19.10 5.61 -8.05
C PRO A 325 -18.81 6.09 -9.48
N PRO A 326 -19.28 5.37 -10.50
CA PRO A 326 -19.12 5.82 -11.88
C PRO A 326 -19.89 7.13 -12.09
N LEU A 327 -19.37 7.98 -12.99
CA LEU A 327 -20.14 9.13 -13.47
C LEU A 327 -21.46 8.67 -14.11
N GLU A 328 -22.43 9.59 -14.18
CA GLU A 328 -23.72 9.33 -14.80
C GLU A 328 -23.54 8.82 -16.25
N GLU A 329 -24.36 7.86 -16.68
CA GLU A 329 -24.24 7.22 -18.00
C GLU A 329 -24.22 8.25 -19.14
N GLU A 330 -25.08 9.27 -19.06
CA GLU A 330 -25.14 10.34 -20.06
C GLU A 330 -23.85 11.15 -20.14
N LEU A 331 -23.20 11.41 -19.00
CA LEU A 331 -21.91 12.09 -18.97
C LEU A 331 -20.80 11.20 -19.53
N ARG A 332 -20.85 9.89 -19.25
CA ARG A 332 -19.90 8.90 -19.81
C ARG A 332 -20.03 8.73 -21.33
N LYS A 333 -21.25 8.84 -21.87
CA LYS A 333 -21.49 8.84 -23.32
C LYS A 333 -20.98 10.11 -24.00
N LYS A 334 -21.17 11.27 -23.35
CA LYS A 334 -20.73 12.59 -23.84
C LYS A 334 -19.21 12.73 -23.79
N ILE A 335 -18.58 12.29 -22.70
CA ILE A 335 -17.13 12.42 -22.49
C ILE A 335 -16.49 11.04 -22.65
N ARG A 336 -15.98 10.78 -23.87
CA ARG A 336 -15.33 9.51 -24.19
C ARG A 336 -13.93 9.37 -23.61
N ASP A 337 -13.20 10.48 -23.42
CA ASP A 337 -11.87 10.47 -22.83
C ASP A 337 -11.92 10.04 -21.35
N LYS A 338 -11.18 8.97 -21.03
CA LYS A 338 -11.09 8.42 -19.68
C LYS A 338 -10.42 9.39 -18.71
N LYS A 339 -9.40 10.15 -19.16
CA LYS A 339 -8.67 11.08 -18.29
C LYS A 339 -9.56 12.23 -17.85
N GLU A 340 -10.32 12.80 -18.79
CA GLU A 340 -11.28 13.85 -18.48
C GLU A 340 -12.39 13.37 -17.53
N ARG A 341 -12.90 12.14 -17.72
CA ARG A 341 -13.86 11.56 -16.76
C ARG A 341 -13.27 11.42 -15.36
N HIS A 342 -12.04 10.93 -15.25
CA HIS A 342 -11.35 10.81 -13.95
C HIS A 342 -11.14 12.18 -13.30
N ARG A 343 -10.78 13.21 -14.07
CA ARG A 343 -10.65 14.60 -13.58
C ARG A 343 -11.95 15.08 -12.95
N ILE A 344 -13.09 14.89 -13.64
CA ILE A 344 -14.41 15.29 -13.12
C ILE A 344 -14.77 14.52 -11.85
N GLN A 345 -14.49 13.21 -11.79
CA GLN A 345 -14.70 12.43 -10.56
C GLN A 345 -13.89 12.98 -9.40
N CYS A 346 -12.60 13.29 -9.62
CA CYS A 346 -11.74 13.89 -8.60
C CYS A 346 -12.26 15.24 -8.13
N GLU A 347 -12.70 16.12 -9.03
CA GLU A 347 -13.23 17.45 -8.66
C GLU A 347 -14.50 17.34 -7.81
N ARG A 348 -15.45 16.48 -8.20
CA ARG A 348 -16.66 16.22 -7.41
C ARG A 348 -16.35 15.59 -6.05
N ALA A 349 -15.40 14.66 -6.02
CA ALA A 349 -14.93 14.02 -4.80
C ALA A 349 -14.29 15.03 -3.83
N LEU A 350 -13.43 15.91 -4.32
CA LEU A 350 -12.76 16.93 -3.51
C LEU A 350 -13.76 17.96 -2.98
N GLY A 351 -14.71 18.41 -3.81
CA GLY A 351 -15.79 19.32 -3.37
C GLY A 351 -16.64 18.72 -2.25
N ALA A 352 -17.12 17.48 -2.45
CA ALA A 352 -17.93 16.79 -1.45
C ALA A 352 -17.17 16.49 -0.15
N TRP A 353 -15.87 16.20 -0.24
CA TRP A 353 -15.01 16.04 0.93
C TRP A 353 -14.86 17.35 1.71
N ALA A 354 -14.65 18.47 1.01
CA ALA A 354 -14.54 19.79 1.64
C ALA A 354 -15.84 20.22 2.33
N GLU A 355 -16.99 19.98 1.70
CA GLU A 355 -18.31 20.24 2.30
C GLU A 355 -18.53 19.42 3.56
N TRP A 356 -18.23 18.11 3.51
CA TRP A 356 -18.33 17.24 4.68
C TRP A 356 -17.41 17.68 5.82
N LEU A 357 -16.15 17.99 5.52
CA LEU A 357 -15.21 18.51 6.52
C LEU A 357 -15.66 19.83 7.13
N ALA A 358 -16.26 20.73 6.34
CA ALA A 358 -16.77 22.01 6.84
C ALA A 358 -17.96 21.82 7.79
N ALA A 359 -18.89 20.92 7.44
CA ALA A 359 -20.03 20.56 8.27
C ALA A 359 -19.61 19.86 9.58
N GLU A 360 -18.45 19.21 9.61
CA GLU A 360 -17.94 18.53 10.78
C GLU A 360 -17.02 19.43 11.64
N LYS A 361 -16.38 20.44 11.04
CA LYS A 361 -15.60 21.46 11.77
C LYS A 361 -16.47 22.36 12.62
N SER A 362 -17.72 22.63 12.23
CA SER A 362 -18.67 23.32 13.11
C SER A 362 -18.98 22.52 14.39
N LEU A 363 -18.65 21.23 14.41
CA LEU A 363 -18.79 20.34 15.56
C LEU A 363 -17.48 20.17 16.34
N LEU A 364 -16.30 20.54 15.83
CA LEU A 364 -15.03 20.44 16.57
C LEU A 364 -14.62 21.81 17.14
N PRO A 365 -14.27 21.95 18.44
CA PRO A 365 -13.70 23.18 18.93
C PRO A 365 -12.35 23.49 18.25
N ALA A 366 -12.05 24.79 18.13
CA ALA A 366 -10.92 25.36 17.41
C ALA A 366 -9.54 24.91 17.93
#